data_AF-A0A9Q9HLT4-F1
#
_entry.id   AF-A0A9Q9HLT4-F1
#
_cell.length_a   1.000
_cell.length_b   1.000
_cell.length_c   1.000
_cell.angle_alpha   90.00
_cell.angle_beta   90.00
_cell.angle_gamma   90.00
#
_symmetry.space_group_name_H-M   'P 1'
#
loop_
_entity.id
_entity.type
_entity.pdbx_description
1 polymer ?
#
loop_
_entity_poly.entity_id
_entity_poly.type
_entity_poly.pdbx_seq_one_letter_code
_entity_poly.pdbx_strand_id
1 'polypeptide(L)'
;MTRPNPNFDLTVEDVDLIETALCQSQKILSQRHLSYEHSAHIEGGASQEKAVRTKEALGRIQSLLGRLQTQKAGGAPAAGLS
;
A
#
# COMPACT_ATOMS: atom_id res chain seq x y z
N MET A 1 18.59 9.73 2.71
CA MET A 1 18.46 8.29 2.44
C MET A 1 17.95 7.62 3.71
N THR A 2 16.72 7.08 3.71
CA THR A 2 16.19 6.29 4.82
C THR A 2 16.82 4.90 4.79
N ARG A 3 17.69 4.60 5.76
CA ARG A 3 18.22 3.23 5.94
C ARG A 3 17.10 2.30 6.44
N PRO A 4 17.04 1.04 5.98
CA PRO A 4 16.18 0.02 6.58
C PRO A 4 16.47 -0.09 8.08
N ASN A 5 15.44 -0.21 8.91
CA ASN A 5 15.62 -0.43 10.35
C ASN A 5 16.10 -1.88 10.55
N PRO A 6 17.33 -2.11 11.03
CA PRO A 6 17.88 -3.46 11.19
C PRO A 6 17.15 -4.27 12.27
N ASN A 7 16.33 -3.63 13.11
CA ASN A 7 15.55 -4.32 14.16
C ASN A 7 14.20 -4.85 13.67
N PHE A 8 13.86 -4.64 12.40
CA PHE A 8 12.58 -5.05 11.84
C PHE A 8 12.80 -6.22 10.87
N ASP A 9 13.02 -7.39 11.46
CA ASP A 9 13.17 -8.64 10.70
C ASP A 9 11.77 -9.17 10.37
N LEU A 10 11.32 -8.95 9.14
CA LEU A 10 10.04 -9.45 8.65
C LEU A 10 10.30 -10.78 7.95
N THR A 11 9.62 -11.83 8.41
CA THR A 11 9.66 -13.12 7.74
C THR A 11 8.96 -13.05 6.38
N VAL A 12 9.21 -14.03 5.51
CA VAL A 12 8.48 -14.15 4.23
C VAL A 12 6.96 -14.25 4.49
N GLU A 13 6.55 -14.95 5.54
CA GLU A 13 5.14 -15.05 5.95
C GLU A 13 4.56 -13.70 6.38
N ASP A 14 5.31 -12.89 7.14
CA ASP A 14 4.87 -11.54 7.52
C ASP A 14 4.71 -10.64 6.28
N VAL A 15 5.64 -10.73 5.34
CA VAL A 15 5.58 -10.00 4.06
C VAL A 15 4.36 -10.41 3.25
N ASP A 16 4.06 -11.71 3.17
CA ASP A 16 2.88 -12.25 2.48
C ASP A 16 1.56 -11.82 3.14
N LEU A 17 1.53 -11.80 4.48
CA LEU A 17 0.37 -11.31 5.24
C LEU A 17 0.14 -9.82 5.00
N ILE A 18 1.20 -9.01 5.02
CA ILE A 18 1.14 -7.57 4.72
C ILE A 18 0.68 -7.35 3.27
N GLU A 19 1.22 -8.10 2.30
CA GLU A 19 0.80 -8.01 0.89
C GLU A 19 -0.69 -8.33 0.73
N THR A 20 -1.17 -9.38 1.41
CA THR A 20 -2.58 -9.77 1.41
C THR A 20 -3.47 -8.67 2.00
N ALA A 21 -3.10 -8.12 3.16
CA ALA A 21 -3.85 -7.05 3.82
C ALA A 21 -3.87 -5.75 2.99
N LEU A 22 -2.75 -5.41 2.34
CA LEU A 22 -2.65 -4.27 1.45
C LEU A 22 -3.50 -4.46 0.18
N CYS A 23 -3.50 -5.64 -0.42
CA CYS A 23 -4.38 -5.97 -1.56
C CYS A 23 -5.87 -5.85 -1.20
N GLN A 24 -6.27 -6.36 -0.03
CA GLN A 24 -7.64 -6.22 0.45
C GLN A 24 -8.02 -4.76 0.68
N SER A 25 -7.13 -4.00 1.34
CA SER A 25 -7.31 -2.57 1.58
C SER A 25 -7.42 -1.79 0.27
N GLN A 26 -6.60 -2.12 -0.73
CA GLN A 26 -6.66 -1.52 -2.06
C GLN A 26 -8.02 -1.73 -2.70
N LYS A 27 -8.55 -2.96 -2.71
CA LYS A 27 -9.88 -3.27 -3.27
C LYS A 27 -10.98 -2.42 -2.62
N ILE A 28 -10.99 -2.35 -1.29
CA ILE A 28 -11.99 -1.58 -0.54
C ILE A 28 -11.87 -0.08 -0.87
N LEU A 29 -10.66 0.46 -0.88
CA LEU A 29 -10.42 1.87 -1.16
C LEU A 29 -10.73 2.23 -2.61
N SER A 30 -10.47 1.35 -3.58
CA SER A 30 -10.84 1.55 -4.98
C SER A 30 -12.36 1.64 -5.15
N GLN A 31 -13.12 0.77 -4.49
CA GLN A 31 -14.59 0.83 -4.49
C GLN A 31 -15.09 2.13 -3.86
N ARG A 32 -14.53 2.53 -2.71
CA ARG A 32 -14.88 3.79 -2.04
C ARG A 32 -14.53 5.01 -2.88
N HIS A 33 -13.39 5.00 -3.57
CA HIS A 33 -12.99 6.09 -4.46
C HIS A 33 -14.02 6.32 -5.56
N LEU A 34 -14.44 5.24 -6.25
CA LEU A 34 -15.48 5.33 -7.29
C LEU A 34 -16.80 5.88 -6.72
N SER A 35 -17.18 5.45 -5.52
CA SER A 35 -18.37 5.98 -4.84
C SER A 35 -18.22 7.47 -4.53
N TYR A 36 -17.07 7.91 -4.04
CA TYR A 36 -16.84 9.32 -3.70
C TYR A 36 -16.72 10.22 -4.93
N GLU A 37 -16.13 9.74 -6.02
CA GLU A 37 -16.11 10.49 -7.29
C GLU A 37 -17.53 10.64 -7.84
N HIS A 38 -18.33 9.59 -7.78
CA HIS A 38 -19.74 9.66 -8.17
C HIS A 38 -20.53 10.64 -7.29
N SER A 39 -20.39 10.56 -5.96
CA SER A 39 -21.03 11.48 -5.03
C SER A 39 -20.49 12.91 -5.15
N ALA A 40 -19.22 13.13 -5.48
CA ALA A 40 -18.65 14.47 -5.69
C ALA A 40 -19.31 15.19 -6.87
N HIS A 41 -19.71 14.45 -7.90
CA HIS A 41 -20.46 15.00 -9.03
C HIS A 41 -21.85 15.49 -8.63
N ILE A 42 -22.44 14.95 -7.55
CA ILE A 42 -23.82 15.20 -7.12
C ILE A 42 -23.89 16.16 -5.92
N GLU A 43 -23.00 15.99 -4.92
CA GLU A 43 -23.06 16.65 -3.60
C GLU A 43 -21.98 17.72 -3.39
N GLY A 44 -20.98 17.81 -4.28
CA GLY A 44 -19.90 18.81 -4.21
C GLY A 44 -18.75 18.51 -3.25
N GLY A 45 -18.16 19.56 -2.66
CA GLY A 45 -16.77 19.61 -2.19
C GLY A 45 -16.33 18.58 -1.14
N ALA A 46 -17.17 18.19 -0.19
CA ALA A 46 -16.80 17.24 0.85
C ALA A 46 -16.56 15.82 0.30
N SER A 47 -17.31 15.43 -0.73
CA SER A 47 -17.14 14.15 -1.42
C SER A 47 -15.92 14.18 -2.35
N GLN A 48 -15.58 15.35 -2.90
CA GLN A 48 -14.35 15.55 -3.66
C GLN A 48 -13.08 15.42 -2.79
N GLU A 49 -13.06 16.01 -1.59
CA GLU A 49 -11.93 15.84 -0.67
C GLU A 49 -11.72 14.38 -0.26
N LYS A 50 -12.82 13.63 -0.03
CA LYS A 50 -12.75 12.20 0.26
C LYS A 50 -12.19 11.41 -0.92
N ALA A 51 -12.57 11.74 -2.16
CA ALA A 51 -12.03 11.11 -3.36
C ALA A 51 -10.51 11.34 -3.47
N VAL A 52 -10.04 12.59 -3.31
CA VAL A 52 -8.61 12.92 -3.36
C VAL A 52 -7.81 12.15 -2.31
N ARG A 53 -8.23 12.18 -1.04
CA ARG A 53 -7.52 11.46 0.04
C ARG A 53 -7.49 9.94 -0.21
N THR A 54 -8.58 9.38 -0.74
CA THR A 54 -8.66 7.96 -1.07
C THR A 54 -7.71 7.60 -2.22
N LYS A 55 -7.60 8.47 -3.23
CA LYS A 55 -6.65 8.32 -4.34
C LYS A 55 -5.21 8.34 -3.88
N GLU A 56 -4.86 9.26 -3.00
CA GLU A 56 -3.51 9.33 -2.42
C GLU A 56 -3.17 8.06 -1.62
N ALA A 57 -4.12 7.55 -0.82
CA ALA A 57 -3.95 6.30 -0.08
C ALA A 57 -3.74 5.11 -1.03
N LEU A 58 -4.50 5.03 -2.13
CA LEU A 58 -4.32 4.00 -3.16
C LEU A 58 -2.92 4.04 -3.79
N GLY A 59 -2.42 5.23 -4.11
CA GLY A 59 -1.07 5.40 -4.64
C GLY A 59 0.02 4.94 -3.67
N ARG A 60 -0.13 5.25 -2.37
CA ARG A 60 0.78 4.78 -1.32
C ARG A 60 0.77 3.25 -1.17
N ILE A 61 -0.42 2.64 -1.20
CA ILE A 61 -0.56 1.18 -1.13
C ILE A 61 0.08 0.52 -2.36
N GLN A 62 -0.14 1.04 -3.56
CA GLN A 62 0.46 0.51 -4.78
C GLN A 62 2.00 0.60 -4.75
N SER A 63 2.54 1.72 -4.25
CA SER A 63 3.99 1.87 -4.07
C SER A 63 4.55 0.87 -3.05
N LEU A 64 3.84 0.65 -1.93
CA LEU A 64 4.23 -0.34 -0.91
C LEU A 64 4.23 -1.76 -1.45
N LEU A 65 3.18 -2.16 -2.18
CA LEU A 65 3.08 -3.47 -2.83
C LEU A 65 4.24 -3.70 -3.80
N GLY A 66 4.58 -2.73 -4.65
CA GLY A 66 5.72 -2.85 -5.56
C GLY A 66 7.06 -3.02 -4.83
N ARG A 67 7.24 -2.32 -3.69
CA ARG A 67 8.44 -2.45 -2.85
C ARG A 67 8.53 -3.82 -2.18
N LEU A 68 7.43 -4.34 -1.65
CA LEU A 68 7.37 -5.68 -1.04
C LEU A 68 7.66 -6.77 -2.08
N GLN A 69 7.10 -6.65 -3.27
CA GLN A 69 7.38 -7.57 -4.39
C GLN A 69 8.84 -7.52 -4.82
N THR A 70 9.46 -6.34 -4.84
CA THR A 70 10.90 -6.19 -5.14
C THR A 70 11.77 -6.83 -4.07
N GLN A 71 11.41 -6.68 -2.79
CA GLN A 71 12.12 -7.33 -1.67
C GLN A 71 11.97 -8.86 -1.70
N LYS A 72 10.78 -9.37 -2.07
CA LYS A 72 10.50 -10.80 -2.19
C LYS A 72 11.21 -11.44 -3.39
N ALA A 73 11.21 -10.77 -4.55
CA ALA A 73 11.85 -11.26 -5.78
C ALA A 73 13.38 -11.12 -5.75
N GLY A 74 13.87 -10.07 -5.09
CA GLY A 74 15.29 -9.80 -4.91
C GLY A 74 15.89 -10.55 -3.73
N GLY A 75 15.42 -11.78 -3.46
CA GLY A 75 15.92 -12.69 -2.42
C GLY A 75 17.40 -13.03 -2.60
N ALA A 76 18.27 -12.05 -2.46
CA ALA A 76 19.55 -12.26 -1.86
C ALA A 76 19.25 -12.59 -0.39
N PRO A 77 19.78 -13.70 0.15
CA PRO A 77 19.87 -13.79 1.59
C PRO A 77 20.55 -12.50 2.07
N ALA A 78 20.23 -12.04 3.27
CA ALA A 78 21.10 -11.13 3.98
C ALA A 78 22.48 -11.82 4.05
N ALA A 79 23.31 -11.58 3.04
CA ALA A 79 24.59 -12.23 2.87
C ALA A 79 25.55 -11.52 3.79
N GLY A 80 25.78 -12.16 4.94
CA GLY A 80 26.98 -11.97 5.74
C GLY A 80 26.87 -10.90 6.83
N LEU A 81 27.45 -11.06 8.01
CA LEU A 81 28.47 -12.01 8.46
C LEU A 81 28.34 -12.19 9.98
N SER A 82 28.83 -13.35 10.43
CA SER A 82 29.33 -13.74 11.76
C SER A 82 29.41 -12.69 12.86
#